data_AF-A0A961R6C8-F1
#
_entry.id   AF-A0A961R6C8-F1
#
_cell.length_a   1.000
_cell.length_b   1.000
_cell.length_c   1.000
_cell.angle_alpha   90.00
_cell.angle_beta   90.00
_cell.angle_gamma   90.00
#
_symmetry.space_group_name_H-M   'P 1'
#
loop_
_entity.id
_entity.type
_entity.pdbx_description
1 polymer ?
#
loop_
_entity_poly.entity_id
_entity_poly.type
_entity_poly.pdbx_seq_one_letter_code
_entity_poly.pdbx_strand_id
1 'polypeptide(L)'
;MRRYFDELETRDPKARERALFRRLPKFLAEAKETCPAWKQRLRKVDPAKISSRNALAGLPVLRKGELMEAQARKPPLGGFANPAMLEGTRYFMSPGPVWEPQPPGADPWLAARAFHAAGIRKGDLVHNSLAYHMTPGGHILDEGARAAGARVFPAGVGNTEQQVEAAAFLKPDAYAGTP
;
A
#
# COMPACT_ATOMS: atom_id res chain seq x y z
N MET A 1 -20.70 -17.96 -4.66
CA MET A 1 -19.53 -17.05 -4.52
C MET A 1 -19.71 -16.20 -3.28
N ARG A 2 -18.64 -15.91 -2.53
CA ARG A 2 -18.75 -15.00 -1.36
C ARG A 2 -19.00 -13.56 -1.86
N ARG A 3 -19.93 -12.85 -1.20
CA ARG A 3 -20.27 -11.46 -1.54
C ARG A 3 -19.18 -10.47 -1.13
N TYR A 4 -18.46 -10.77 -0.05
CA TYR A 4 -17.37 -9.98 0.52
C TYR A 4 -16.08 -10.81 0.51
N PHE A 5 -14.92 -10.16 0.43
CA PHE A 5 -13.61 -10.79 0.40
C PHE A 5 -13.32 -11.51 1.73
N ASP A 6 -13.57 -10.81 2.84
CA ASP A 6 -13.43 -11.33 4.20
C ASP A 6 -14.48 -10.73 5.14
N GLU A 7 -14.49 -11.19 6.39
CA GLU A 7 -15.42 -10.74 7.43
C GLU A 7 -15.16 -9.30 7.91
N LEU A 8 -14.01 -8.71 7.57
CA LEU A 8 -13.66 -7.36 8.02
C LEU A 8 -14.43 -6.28 7.25
N GLU A 9 -14.93 -6.58 6.04
CA GLU A 9 -15.75 -5.67 5.23
C GLU A 9 -17.09 -5.34 5.87
N THR A 10 -17.74 -6.34 6.47
CA THR A 10 -19.09 -6.23 7.03
C THR A 10 -19.11 -6.08 8.55
N ARG A 11 -17.94 -6.08 9.18
CA ARG A 11 -17.84 -5.95 10.63
C ARG A 11 -18.49 -4.66 11.13
N ASP A 12 -19.24 -4.81 12.24
CA ASP A 12 -19.81 -3.71 13.01
C ASP A 12 -18.80 -2.54 13.15
N PRO A 13 -19.17 -1.32 12.75
CA PRO A 13 -18.27 -0.17 12.81
C PRO A 13 -17.64 0.06 14.18
N LYS A 14 -18.39 -0.13 15.28
CA LYS A 14 -17.85 0.06 16.64
C LYS A 14 -16.84 -1.03 17.00
N ALA A 15 -17.08 -2.28 16.59
CA ALA A 15 -16.15 -3.38 16.78
C ALA A 15 -14.84 -3.18 15.99
N ARG A 16 -14.94 -2.71 14.74
CA ARG A 16 -13.77 -2.32 13.93
C ARG A 16 -12.96 -1.21 14.59
N GLU A 17 -13.62 -0.17 15.07
CA GLU A 17 -12.98 0.93 15.78
C GLU A 17 -12.21 0.46 17.03
N ARG A 18 -12.85 -0.32 17.89
CA ARG A 18 -12.20 -0.91 19.07
C ARG A 18 -10.99 -1.77 18.71
N ALA A 19 -11.05 -2.50 17.61
CA ALA A 19 -9.94 -3.34 17.17
C ALA A 19 -8.77 -2.53 16.61
N LEU A 20 -9.03 -1.46 15.85
CA LEU A 20 -8.00 -0.55 15.36
C LEU A 20 -7.26 0.12 16.52
N PHE A 21 -8.00 0.69 17.48
CA PHE A 21 -7.40 1.38 18.62
C PHE A 21 -6.75 0.44 19.64
N ARG A 22 -7.12 -0.84 19.66
CA ARG A 22 -6.38 -1.85 20.44
C ARG A 22 -5.00 -2.15 19.85
N ARG A 23 -4.87 -2.12 18.52
CA ARG A 23 -3.62 -2.44 17.81
C ARG A 23 -2.68 -1.24 17.69
N LEU A 24 -3.23 -0.02 17.61
CA LEU A 24 -2.47 1.20 17.32
C LEU A 24 -1.34 1.50 18.33
N PRO A 25 -1.53 1.40 19.66
CA PRO A 25 -0.45 1.63 20.62
C PRO A 25 0.77 0.74 20.39
N LYS A 26 0.53 -0.56 20.15
CA LYS A 26 1.60 -1.54 19.86
C LYS A 26 2.34 -1.17 18.58
N PHE A 27 1.61 -0.86 17.51
CA PHE A 27 2.20 -0.43 16.24
C PHE A 27 3.07 0.82 16.38
N LEU A 28 2.62 1.83 17.15
CA LEU A 28 3.40 3.04 17.40
C LEU A 28 4.65 2.77 18.25
N ALA A 29 4.56 1.87 19.23
CA ALA A 29 5.71 1.45 20.01
C ALA A 29 6.75 0.73 19.14
N GLU A 30 6.31 -0.22 18.31
CA GLU A 30 7.16 -0.92 17.33
C GLU A 30 7.82 0.06 16.37
N ALA A 31 7.07 1.01 15.80
CA ALA A 31 7.64 2.02 14.91
C ALA A 31 8.71 2.88 15.62
N LYS A 32 8.53 3.24 16.90
CA LYS A 32 9.55 3.95 17.69
C LYS A 32 10.79 3.10 17.97
N GLU A 33 10.62 1.79 18.09
CA GLU A 33 11.71 0.86 18.36
C GLU A 33 12.54 0.58 17.11
N THR A 34 11.87 0.28 15.99
CA THR A 34 12.53 -0.22 14.78
C THR A 34 12.97 0.88 13.81
N CYS A 35 12.38 2.08 13.90
CA CYS A 35 12.62 3.16 12.94
C CYS A 35 13.17 4.42 13.63
N PRO A 36 14.45 4.78 13.43
CA PRO A 36 15.08 5.92 14.11
C PRO A 36 14.37 7.26 13.92
N ALA A 37 13.82 7.53 12.72
CA ALA A 37 13.12 8.79 12.46
C ALA A 37 11.76 8.86 13.17
N TRP A 38 11.04 7.73 13.25
CA TRP A 38 9.80 7.64 14.04
C TRP A 38 10.08 7.75 15.53
N LYS A 39 11.17 7.14 16.05
CA LYS A 39 11.62 7.32 17.43
C LYS A 39 11.77 8.79 17.78
N GLN A 40 12.46 9.55 16.93
CA GLN A 40 12.72 10.97 17.14
C GLN A 40 11.47 11.84 17.00
N ARG A 41 10.62 11.55 15.99
CA ARG A 41 9.40 12.30 15.73
C ARG A 41 8.36 12.10 16.84
N LEU A 42 8.22 10.86 17.32
CA LEU A 42 7.28 10.46 18.36
C LEU A 42 7.90 10.53 19.77
N ARG A 43 9.01 11.25 19.97
CA ARG A 43 9.74 11.29 21.25
C ARG A 43 8.90 11.78 22.43
N LYS A 44 7.97 12.72 22.19
CA LYS A 44 7.03 13.26 23.19
C LYS A 44 5.69 12.51 23.24
N VAL A 45 5.49 11.52 22.37
CA VAL A 45 4.26 10.73 22.29
C VAL A 45 4.43 9.49 23.16
N ASP A 46 3.48 9.27 24.07
CA ASP A 46 3.28 8.01 24.77
C ASP A 46 2.31 7.13 23.94
N PRO A 47 2.81 6.06 23.29
CA PRO A 47 1.97 5.19 22.45
C PRO A 47 0.76 4.62 23.18
N ALA A 48 0.87 4.33 24.48
CA ALA A 48 -0.20 3.74 25.27
C ALA A 48 -1.43 4.65 25.38
N LYS A 49 -1.24 5.98 25.24
CA LYS A 49 -2.32 6.97 25.29
C LYS A 49 -3.02 7.18 23.95
N ILE A 50 -2.54 6.58 22.86
CA ILE A 50 -3.12 6.73 21.51
C ILE A 50 -4.10 5.60 21.21
N SER A 51 -5.25 5.63 21.90
CA SER A 51 -6.28 4.58 21.85
C SER A 51 -7.68 5.11 21.51
N SER A 52 -7.77 6.33 20.96
CA SER A 52 -9.04 6.93 20.51
C SER A 52 -8.84 7.87 19.32
N ARG A 53 -9.93 8.23 18.65
CA ARG A 53 -9.89 9.21 17.54
C ARG A 53 -9.35 10.56 17.98
N ASN A 54 -9.78 11.04 19.14
CA ASN A 54 -9.32 12.32 19.68
C ASN A 54 -7.80 12.29 19.96
N ALA A 55 -7.26 11.15 20.41
CA ALA A 55 -5.83 11.01 20.64
C ALA A 55 -4.99 11.06 19.34
N LEU A 56 -5.57 10.72 18.18
CA LEU A 56 -4.87 10.83 16.88
C LEU A 56 -4.46 12.26 16.57
N ALA A 57 -5.23 13.26 17.01
CA ALA A 57 -4.92 14.67 16.78
C ALA A 57 -3.61 15.10 17.47
N GLY A 58 -3.15 14.36 18.48
CA GLY A 58 -1.87 14.57 19.15
C GLY A 58 -0.65 14.01 18.42
N LEU A 59 -0.84 13.27 17.31
CA LEU A 59 0.26 12.71 16.54
C LEU A 59 0.85 13.74 15.56
N PRO A 60 2.18 13.88 15.49
CA PRO A 60 2.83 14.80 14.55
C PRO A 60 2.75 14.30 13.10
N VAL A 61 2.13 15.09 12.22
CA VAL A 61 1.96 14.78 10.79
C VAL A 61 3.28 14.91 10.03
N LEU A 62 3.79 13.82 9.43
CA LEU A 62 4.94 13.87 8.52
C LEU A 62 4.54 14.50 7.18
N ARG A 63 5.17 15.62 6.80
CA ARG A 63 4.92 16.29 5.52
C ARG A 63 5.84 15.76 4.42
N LYS A 64 5.43 15.90 3.15
CA LYS A 64 6.20 15.43 1.99
C LYS A 64 7.60 16.06 1.94
N GLY A 65 7.72 17.38 2.12
CA GLY A 65 9.02 18.08 2.14
C GLY A 65 9.95 17.56 3.25
N GLU A 66 9.43 17.38 4.47
CA GLU A 66 10.21 16.82 5.59
C GLU A 66 10.73 15.41 5.29
N LEU A 67 9.93 14.57 4.62
CA LEU A 67 10.34 13.23 4.20
C LEU A 67 11.45 13.30 3.16
N MET A 68 11.31 14.14 2.13
CA MET A 68 12.33 14.34 1.09
C MET A 68 13.65 14.81 1.69
N GLU A 69 13.63 15.81 2.58
CA GLU A 69 14.82 16.31 3.28
C GLU A 69 15.47 15.22 4.14
N ALA A 70 14.66 14.44 4.85
CA ALA A 70 15.17 13.33 5.66
C ALA A 70 15.83 12.25 4.80
N GLN A 71 15.25 11.91 3.65
CA GLN A 71 15.79 10.93 2.70
C GLN A 71 17.08 11.43 2.05
N ALA A 72 17.15 12.71 1.68
CA ALA A 72 18.37 13.32 1.15
C ALA A 72 19.50 13.33 2.18
N ARG A 73 19.19 13.65 3.45
CA ARG A 73 20.17 13.67 4.54
C ARG A 73 20.61 12.27 4.97
N LYS A 74 19.70 11.29 4.93
CA LYS A 74 19.97 9.90 5.33
C LYS A 74 19.34 8.92 4.32
N PRO A 75 20.01 8.67 3.18
CA PRO A 75 19.52 7.70 2.21
C PRO A 75 19.44 6.27 2.76
N PRO A 76 18.61 5.39 2.19
CA PRO A 76 17.63 5.68 1.13
C PRO A 76 16.28 6.21 1.66
N LEU A 77 15.89 5.87 2.90
CA LEU A 77 14.52 6.06 3.41
C LEU A 77 14.40 7.04 4.59
N GLY A 78 15.45 7.82 4.89
CA GLY A 78 15.41 8.84 5.94
C GLY A 78 15.28 8.29 7.37
N GLY A 79 15.36 6.97 7.56
CA GLY A 79 15.13 6.30 8.84
C GLY A 79 13.65 6.07 9.19
N PHE A 80 12.74 6.20 8.22
CA PHE A 80 11.29 5.99 8.41
C PHE A 80 10.79 4.56 8.15
N ALA A 81 11.65 3.68 7.64
CA ALA A 81 11.35 2.27 7.42
C ALA A 81 12.24 1.37 8.27
N ASN A 82 11.71 0.19 8.63
CA ASN A 82 12.44 -0.84 9.36
C ASN A 82 13.32 -1.62 8.38
N PRO A 83 14.66 -1.57 8.47
CA PRO A 83 15.55 -2.28 7.55
C PRO A 83 15.34 -3.79 7.52
N ALA A 84 14.93 -4.40 8.64
CA ALA A 84 14.70 -5.84 8.73
C ALA A 84 13.50 -6.32 7.87
N MET A 85 12.66 -5.40 7.40
CA MET A 85 11.49 -5.70 6.56
C MET A 85 11.77 -5.50 5.06
N LEU A 86 13.00 -5.10 4.69
CA LEU A 86 13.34 -4.70 3.31
C LEU A 86 13.99 -5.80 2.49
N GLU A 87 14.38 -6.91 3.11
CA GLU A 87 15.03 -8.02 2.42
C GLU A 87 14.12 -8.59 1.33
N GLY A 88 14.64 -8.67 0.09
CA GLY A 88 13.90 -9.15 -1.07
C GLY A 88 12.79 -8.23 -1.58
N THR A 89 12.67 -7.01 -1.04
CA THR A 89 11.65 -6.04 -1.46
C THR A 89 12.18 -5.05 -2.51
N ARG A 90 11.26 -4.29 -3.15
CA ARG A 90 11.59 -3.26 -4.14
C ARG A 90 11.68 -1.88 -3.51
N TYR A 91 12.44 -1.00 -4.14
CA TYR A 91 12.37 0.44 -3.92
C TYR A 91 11.70 1.11 -5.11
N PHE A 92 10.85 2.09 -4.82
CA PHE A 92 10.22 2.96 -5.81
C PHE A 92 10.62 4.41 -5.59
N MET A 93 10.47 5.23 -6.63
CA MET A 93 10.64 6.67 -6.61
C MET A 93 9.42 7.37 -7.22
N SER A 94 8.66 8.06 -6.38
CA SER A 94 7.53 8.89 -6.78
C SER A 94 7.94 10.33 -7.12
N PRO A 95 7.14 11.08 -7.90
CA PRO A 95 7.45 12.45 -8.29
C PRO A 95 7.77 13.38 -7.11
N GLY A 96 8.78 14.24 -7.29
CA GLY A 96 9.34 15.09 -6.22
C GLY A 96 10.24 14.29 -5.29
N PRO A 97 11.29 13.67 -5.84
CA PRO A 97 11.78 12.30 -5.55
C PRO A 97 11.51 11.84 -4.11
N VAL A 98 10.43 11.08 -3.93
CA VAL A 98 10.15 10.37 -2.68
C VAL A 98 10.47 8.90 -2.86
N TRP A 99 11.35 8.37 -2.04
CA TRP A 99 11.75 6.96 -2.05
C TRP A 99 10.83 6.13 -1.17
N GLU A 100 10.33 5.02 -1.68
CA GLU A 100 9.31 4.21 -1.01
C GLU A 100 9.69 2.73 -1.06
N PRO A 101 9.77 2.02 0.09
CA PRO A 101 9.94 0.58 0.07
C PRO A 101 8.63 -0.12 -0.24
N GLN A 102 8.71 -1.24 -0.95
CA GLN A 102 7.63 -2.22 -0.99
C GLN A 102 7.49 -2.89 0.39
N PRO A 103 6.29 -2.95 0.98
CA PRO A 103 6.05 -3.81 2.15
C PRO A 103 6.19 -5.30 1.77
N PRO A 104 6.49 -6.21 2.71
CA PRO A 104 6.56 -7.63 2.40
C PRO A 104 5.18 -8.29 2.30
N GLY A 105 5.13 -9.49 1.70
CA GLY A 105 3.94 -10.33 1.64
C GLY A 105 3.30 -10.40 0.25
N ALA A 106 2.23 -11.20 0.14
CA ALA A 106 1.55 -11.47 -1.14
C ALA A 106 0.58 -10.35 -1.58
N ASP A 107 0.13 -9.50 -0.64
CA ASP A 107 -0.70 -8.31 -0.91
C ASP A 107 -0.19 -7.11 -0.09
N PRO A 108 0.99 -6.58 -0.44
CA PRO A 108 1.71 -5.66 0.44
C PRO A 108 1.03 -4.30 0.63
N TRP A 109 0.14 -3.91 -0.28
CA TRP A 109 -0.67 -2.69 -0.17
C TRP A 109 -2.15 -2.93 0.15
N LEU A 110 -2.52 -4.18 0.48
CA LEU A 110 -3.89 -4.58 0.84
C LEU A 110 -4.93 -4.27 -0.25
N ALA A 111 -4.54 -4.40 -1.51
CA ALA A 111 -5.34 -4.04 -2.68
C ALA A 111 -6.31 -5.17 -3.10
N ALA A 112 -6.11 -6.42 -2.66
CA ALA A 112 -6.97 -7.54 -3.06
C ALA A 112 -8.45 -7.34 -2.71
N ARG A 113 -8.71 -6.73 -1.54
CA ARG A 113 -10.08 -6.40 -1.12
C ARG A 113 -10.74 -5.37 -2.05
N ALA A 114 -9.97 -4.40 -2.55
CA ALA A 114 -10.48 -3.40 -3.51
C ALA A 114 -10.84 -4.06 -4.85
N PHE A 115 -10.00 -4.97 -5.35
CA PHE A 115 -10.30 -5.78 -6.52
C PHE A 115 -11.59 -6.60 -6.35
N HIS A 116 -11.73 -7.30 -5.23
CA HIS A 116 -12.95 -8.06 -4.95
C HIS A 116 -14.20 -7.16 -4.89
N ALA A 117 -14.10 -6.00 -4.25
CA ALA A 117 -15.18 -5.02 -4.19
C ALA A 117 -15.55 -4.45 -5.58
N ALA A 118 -14.57 -4.32 -6.49
CA ALA A 118 -14.77 -3.90 -7.88
C ALA A 118 -15.40 -4.98 -8.78
N GLY A 119 -15.72 -6.16 -8.24
CA GLY A 119 -16.36 -7.25 -8.98
C GLY A 119 -15.39 -8.32 -9.47
N ILE A 120 -14.08 -8.13 -9.30
CA ILE A 120 -13.05 -9.06 -9.79
C ILE A 120 -12.99 -10.29 -8.89
N ARG A 121 -12.81 -11.46 -9.49
CA ARG A 121 -12.88 -12.77 -8.84
C ARG A 121 -11.72 -13.66 -9.29
N LYS A 122 -11.57 -14.78 -8.58
CA LYS A 122 -10.57 -15.79 -8.90
C LYS A 122 -10.79 -16.30 -10.32
N GLY A 123 -9.75 -16.24 -11.15
CA GLY A 123 -9.77 -16.68 -12.55
C GLY A 123 -9.92 -15.53 -13.56
N ASP A 124 -10.47 -14.39 -13.14
CA ASP A 124 -10.59 -13.21 -13.99
C ASP A 124 -9.22 -12.74 -14.48
N LEU A 125 -9.19 -12.09 -15.63
CA LEU A 125 -8.00 -11.48 -16.21
C LEU A 125 -8.08 -9.95 -16.11
N VAL A 126 -7.11 -9.36 -15.41
CA VAL A 126 -6.96 -7.91 -15.28
C VAL A 126 -5.93 -7.40 -16.28
N HIS A 127 -6.33 -6.46 -17.12
CA HIS A 127 -5.42 -5.68 -17.97
C HIS A 127 -4.93 -4.46 -17.20
N ASN A 128 -3.69 -4.51 -16.71
CA ASN A 128 -3.12 -3.46 -15.87
C ASN A 128 -2.23 -2.52 -16.69
N SER A 129 -2.72 -1.30 -16.93
CA SER A 129 -2.06 -0.27 -17.72
C SER A 129 -1.32 0.78 -16.89
N LEU A 130 -1.13 0.56 -15.59
CA LEU A 130 -0.25 1.40 -14.76
C LEU A 130 1.22 1.10 -15.04
N ALA A 131 2.09 2.08 -14.84
CA ALA A 131 3.53 1.92 -15.00
C ALA A 131 4.11 0.91 -13.98
N TYR A 132 4.92 -0.04 -14.46
CA TYR A 132 5.61 -1.08 -13.67
C TYR A 132 7.08 -0.74 -13.35
N HIS A 133 7.48 0.51 -13.54
CA HIS A 133 8.86 0.95 -13.35
C HIS A 133 9.02 1.76 -12.05
N MET A 134 9.56 2.96 -12.17
CA MET A 134 9.91 3.88 -11.07
C MET A 134 8.84 4.04 -9.98
N THR A 135 7.54 4.10 -10.29
CA THR A 135 6.48 4.31 -9.30
C THR A 135 5.78 2.99 -8.95
N PRO A 136 5.21 2.82 -7.74
CA PRO A 136 4.67 1.55 -7.30
C PRO A 136 3.34 1.16 -7.97
N GLY A 137 2.70 2.06 -8.73
CA GLY A 137 1.32 1.92 -9.19
C GLY A 137 1.02 0.59 -9.90
N GLY A 138 1.86 0.19 -10.86
CA GLY A 138 1.68 -1.08 -11.58
C GLY A 138 1.77 -2.28 -10.64
N HIS A 139 2.75 -2.29 -9.74
CA HIS A 139 2.94 -3.37 -8.77
C HIS A 139 1.86 -3.45 -7.71
N ILE A 140 1.32 -2.31 -7.24
CA ILE A 140 0.18 -2.27 -6.30
C ILE A 140 -1.01 -3.02 -6.89
N LEU A 141 -1.35 -2.72 -8.14
CA LEU A 141 -2.51 -3.32 -8.81
C LEU A 141 -2.23 -4.78 -9.21
N ASP A 142 -1.00 -5.10 -9.63
CA ASP A 142 -0.58 -6.46 -9.95
C ASP A 142 -0.70 -7.41 -8.76
N GLU A 143 -0.04 -7.06 -7.65
CA GLU A 143 0.03 -7.93 -6.47
C GLU A 143 -1.34 -8.02 -5.80
N GLY A 144 -2.12 -6.94 -5.78
CA GLY A 144 -3.50 -6.93 -5.30
C GLY A 144 -4.43 -7.84 -6.11
N ALA A 145 -4.42 -7.74 -7.44
CA ALA A 145 -5.24 -8.58 -8.30
C ALA A 145 -4.86 -10.07 -8.16
N ARG A 146 -3.56 -10.38 -8.13
CA ARG A 146 -3.06 -11.75 -7.94
C ARG A 146 -3.42 -12.32 -6.57
N ALA A 147 -3.34 -11.51 -5.52
CA ALA A 147 -3.79 -11.91 -4.19
C ALA A 147 -5.32 -12.12 -4.11
N ALA A 148 -6.10 -11.45 -4.95
CA ALA A 148 -7.53 -11.75 -5.15
C ALA A 148 -7.80 -13.02 -5.99
N GLY A 149 -6.74 -13.66 -6.51
CA GLY A 149 -6.80 -14.87 -7.33
C GLY A 149 -7.03 -14.60 -8.82
N ALA A 150 -6.96 -13.34 -9.26
CA ALA A 150 -7.01 -12.99 -10.67
C ALA A 150 -5.66 -13.25 -11.36
N ARG A 151 -5.70 -13.40 -12.68
CA ARG A 151 -4.54 -13.32 -13.57
C ARG A 151 -4.34 -11.86 -13.94
N VAL A 152 -3.11 -11.47 -14.24
CA VAL A 152 -2.78 -10.10 -14.63
C VAL A 152 -2.01 -10.12 -15.95
N PHE A 153 -2.45 -9.30 -16.89
CA PHE A 153 -1.65 -8.88 -18.04
C PHE A 153 -0.97 -7.55 -17.67
N PRO A 154 0.36 -7.54 -17.43
CA PRO A 154 1.09 -6.35 -16.99
C PRO A 154 1.40 -5.45 -18.19
N ALA A 155 0.37 -4.84 -18.76
CA ALA A 155 0.46 -4.09 -20.01
C ALA A 155 1.39 -2.87 -19.92
N GLY A 156 1.48 -2.25 -18.74
CA GLY A 156 2.21 -1.00 -18.58
C GLY A 156 1.54 0.17 -19.32
N VAL A 157 2.29 1.26 -19.49
CA VAL A 157 1.81 2.49 -20.15
C VAL A 157 2.25 2.56 -21.61
N GLY A 158 1.55 3.37 -22.42
CA GLY A 158 1.91 3.63 -23.82
C GLY A 158 1.57 2.47 -24.78
N ASN A 159 2.08 2.55 -26.01
CA ASN A 159 1.84 1.60 -27.11
C ASN A 159 0.34 1.31 -27.34
N THR A 160 -0.47 2.36 -27.50
CA THR A 160 -1.94 2.29 -27.54
C THR A 160 -2.46 1.24 -28.53
N GLU A 161 -1.87 1.14 -29.73
CA GLU A 161 -2.27 0.16 -30.73
C GLU A 161 -2.06 -1.28 -30.23
N GLN A 162 -0.92 -1.57 -29.58
CA GLN A 162 -0.65 -2.88 -28.98
C GLN A 162 -1.55 -3.15 -27.77
N GLN A 163 -1.91 -2.12 -27.01
CA GLN A 163 -2.87 -2.25 -25.91
C GLN A 163 -4.24 -2.68 -26.42
N VAL A 164 -4.71 -2.08 -27.53
CA VAL A 164 -5.98 -2.43 -28.18
C VAL A 164 -5.91 -3.85 -28.78
N GLU A 165 -4.82 -4.21 -29.44
CA GLU A 165 -4.60 -5.57 -29.96
C GLU A 165 -4.61 -6.61 -28.83
N ALA A 166 -3.89 -6.35 -27.74
CA ALA A 166 -3.84 -7.21 -26.58
C ALA A 166 -5.23 -7.33 -25.92
N ALA A 167 -5.97 -6.23 -25.76
CA ALA A 167 -7.31 -6.27 -25.20
C ALA A 167 -8.28 -7.07 -26.09
N ALA A 168 -8.19 -6.92 -27.42
CA ALA A 168 -9.02 -7.67 -28.36
C ALA A 168 -8.69 -9.18 -28.36
N PHE A 169 -7.42 -9.53 -28.22
CA PHE A 169 -6.95 -10.92 -28.18
C PHE A 169 -7.23 -11.60 -26.82
N LEU A 170 -6.80 -10.96 -25.73
CA LEU A 170 -6.87 -11.50 -24.38
C LEU A 170 -8.29 -11.43 -23.79
N LYS A 171 -9.11 -10.47 -24.24
CA LYS A 171 -10.47 -10.21 -23.75
C LYS A 171 -10.53 -10.15 -22.22
N PRO A 172 -9.81 -9.20 -21.58
CA PRO A 172 -9.72 -9.13 -20.14
C PRO A 172 -11.10 -8.84 -19.50
N ASP A 173 -11.33 -9.39 -18.32
CA ASP A 173 -12.55 -9.17 -17.54
C ASP A 173 -12.57 -7.79 -16.86
N ALA A 174 -11.39 -7.19 -16.65
CA ALA A 174 -11.26 -5.87 -16.07
C ALA A 174 -10.07 -5.08 -16.62
N TYR A 175 -10.20 -3.75 -16.62
CA TYR A 175 -9.13 -2.80 -16.89
C TYR A 175 -8.73 -2.08 -15.61
N ALA A 176 -7.43 -1.93 -15.39
CA ALA A 176 -6.86 -1.22 -14.25
C ALA A 176 -5.89 -0.15 -14.78
N GLY A 177 -6.29 1.12 -14.72
CA GLY A 177 -5.61 2.23 -15.39
C GLY A 177 -5.95 3.60 -14.80
N THR A 178 -5.28 4.65 -15.27
CA THR A 178 -5.74 6.02 -15.05
C THR A 178 -6.91 6.34 -15.99
N PRO A 179 -7.92 7.14 -15.55
CA PRO A 179 -9.00 7.61 -16.42
C PRO A 179 -8.53 8.42 -17.63
#